data_AF-A0A3A8B9W3-F1
#
_entry.id   AF-A0A3A8B9W3-F1
#
_cell.length_a   1.000
_cell.length_b   1.000
_cell.length_c   1.000
_cell.angle_alpha   90.00
_cell.angle_beta   90.00
_cell.angle_gamma   90.00
#
_symmetry.space_group_name_H-M   'P 1'
#
loop_
_entity.id
_entity.type
_entity.pdbx_description
1 polymer ?
#
loop_
_entity_poly.entity_id
_entity_poly.type
_entity_poly.pdbx_seq_one_letter_code
_entity_poly.pdbx_strand_id
1 'polypeptide(L)'
;MPMSKTFLTAVLALMAGTSAAQASQSVAKLDPNARILACYKEVTIPAKYHVTKVLVSKASQHYLRKGGLVYLVEYPAVYRENKRLVEPEHIVMREVGCKKRK
;
A
#
# COMPACT_ATOMS: atom_id res chain seq x y z
N MET A 1 -50.84 -10.55 8.51
CA MET A 1 -50.32 -9.26 8.00
C MET A 1 -48.79 -9.30 7.98
N PRO A 2 -48.14 -9.71 6.88
CA PRO A 2 -46.68 -9.67 6.78
C PRO A 2 -46.23 -8.37 6.09
N MET A 3 -45.57 -7.48 6.84
CA MET A 3 -45.08 -6.20 6.35
C MET A 3 -43.65 -6.32 5.82
N SER A 4 -43.56 -6.33 4.49
CA SER A 4 -42.53 -5.84 3.56
C SER A 4 -41.15 -5.45 4.12
N LYS A 5 -40.14 -6.30 3.85
CA LYS A 5 -38.70 -6.12 4.16
C LYS A 5 -37.91 -5.35 3.08
N THR A 6 -38.56 -4.56 2.23
CA THR A 6 -37.90 -3.98 1.03
C THR A 6 -37.45 -2.53 1.16
N PHE A 7 -37.58 -1.89 2.33
CA PHE A 7 -37.29 -0.46 2.45
C PHE A 7 -35.87 -0.08 2.92
N LEU A 8 -34.99 -1.04 3.22
CA LEU A 8 -33.68 -0.74 3.83
C LEU A 8 -32.46 -0.80 2.89
N THR A 9 -32.63 -1.10 1.60
CA THR A 9 -31.52 -1.35 0.66
C THR A 9 -31.25 -0.23 -0.34
N ALA A 10 -31.85 0.96 -0.19
CA ALA A 10 -31.77 2.02 -1.19
C ALA A 10 -30.82 3.20 -0.87
N VAL A 11 -30.14 3.20 0.29
CA VAL A 11 -29.36 4.39 0.75
C VAL A 11 -27.83 4.21 0.64
N LEU A 12 -27.31 3.01 0.37
CA LEU A 12 -25.85 2.77 0.34
C LEU A 12 -25.16 2.94 -1.02
N ALA A 13 -25.86 3.30 -2.09
CA ALA A 13 -25.32 3.25 -3.46
C ALA A 13 -24.85 4.62 -4.04
N LEU A 14 -24.61 5.64 -3.22
CA LEU A 14 -24.32 7.01 -3.70
C LEU A 14 -22.94 7.59 -3.33
N MET A 15 -22.01 6.78 -2.79
CA MET A 15 -20.63 7.19 -2.50
C MET A 15 -19.61 6.45 -3.39
N ALA A 16 -19.86 6.43 -4.70
CA ALA A 16 -18.86 6.08 -5.71
C ALA A 16 -18.47 7.35 -6.50
N GLY A 17 -18.11 8.40 -5.77
CA GLY A 17 -17.71 9.70 -6.30
C GLY A 17 -16.19 9.85 -6.38
N THR A 18 -15.64 9.51 -7.54
CA THR A 18 -14.55 10.22 -8.25
C THR A 18 -13.52 11.00 -7.42
N SER A 19 -12.29 10.48 -7.37
CA SER A 19 -11.09 11.33 -7.35
C SER A 19 -9.94 10.65 -8.09
N ALA A 20 -10.10 10.52 -9.41
CA ALA A 20 -8.95 10.36 -10.30
C ALA A 20 -8.31 11.74 -10.49
N ALA A 21 -7.39 12.11 -9.60
CA ALA A 21 -6.49 13.24 -9.83
C ALA A 21 -5.52 12.86 -10.95
N GLN A 22 -5.93 13.03 -12.20
CA GLN A 22 -5.04 12.92 -13.35
C GLN A 22 -4.16 14.18 -13.39
N ALA A 23 -2.95 14.08 -12.86
CA ALA A 23 -1.89 15.05 -13.11
C ALA A 23 -1.43 14.89 -14.57
N SER A 24 -2.09 15.59 -15.49
CA SER A 24 -1.68 15.69 -16.89
C SER A 24 -0.38 16.50 -16.98
N GLN A 25 0.75 15.81 -17.21
CA GLN A 25 2.03 16.45 -17.48
C GLN A 25 1.95 17.21 -18.82
N SER A 26 1.79 18.53 -18.77
CA SER A 26 1.90 19.38 -19.95
C SER A 26 3.34 19.38 -20.46
N VAL A 27 3.57 18.90 -21.68
CA VAL A 27 4.88 18.98 -22.32
C VAL A 27 5.11 20.42 -22.77
N ALA A 28 5.77 21.21 -21.92
CA ALA A 28 6.23 22.54 -22.30
C ALA A 28 7.28 22.41 -23.41
N LYS A 29 7.05 23.11 -24.53
CA LYS A 29 8.03 23.18 -25.63
C LYS A 29 9.16 24.12 -25.20
N LEU A 30 10.39 23.62 -25.20
CA LEU A 30 11.57 24.42 -24.86
C LEU A 30 11.74 25.55 -25.90
N ASP A 31 12.00 26.77 -25.44
CA ASP A 31 12.31 27.91 -26.32
C ASP A 31 13.57 27.58 -27.15
N PRO A 32 13.53 27.69 -28.49
CA PRO A 32 14.68 27.40 -29.35
C PRO A 32 15.90 28.29 -29.08
N ASN A 33 15.73 29.47 -28.48
CA ASN A 33 16.83 30.36 -28.11
C ASN A 33 17.39 30.06 -26.70
N ALA A 34 16.75 29.18 -25.93
CA ALA A 34 17.21 28.83 -24.58
C ALA A 34 18.36 27.82 -24.64
N ARG A 35 19.40 28.07 -23.83
CA ARG A 35 20.51 27.13 -23.64
C ARG A 35 20.18 26.13 -22.53
N ILE A 36 20.17 24.84 -22.86
CA ILE A 36 20.05 23.77 -21.86
C ILE A 36 21.31 23.74 -21.00
N LEU A 37 21.15 23.92 -19.68
CA LEU A 37 22.25 23.90 -18.72
C LEU A 37 22.47 22.51 -18.11
N ALA A 38 21.39 21.77 -17.86
CA ALA A 38 21.43 20.44 -17.27
C ALA A 38 20.15 19.66 -17.62
N CYS A 39 20.21 18.34 -17.54
CA CYS A 39 19.07 17.46 -17.72
C CYS A 39 18.88 16.62 -16.47
N TYR A 40 17.63 16.48 -16.03
CA TYR A 40 17.29 15.70 -14.86
C TYR A 40 16.27 14.63 -15.23
N LYS A 41 16.36 13.50 -14.53
CA LYS A 41 15.36 12.46 -14.57
C LYS A 41 14.72 12.37 -13.18
N GLU A 42 13.39 12.39 -13.15
CA GLU A 42 12.63 12.06 -11.96
C GLU A 42 12.85 10.59 -11.59
N VAL A 43 13.25 10.36 -10.35
CA VAL A 43 13.42 9.02 -9.78
C VAL A 43 12.62 8.95 -8.49
N THR A 44 11.66 8.03 -8.45
CA THR A 44 10.89 7.73 -7.24
C THR A 44 11.74 6.89 -6.30
N ILE A 45 11.94 7.37 -5.08
CA ILE A 45 12.60 6.65 -4.00
C ILE A 45 11.51 6.01 -3.13
N PRO A 46 11.47 4.67 -3.00
CA PRO A 46 10.41 4.00 -2.25
C PRO A 46 10.48 4.33 -0.76
N ALA A 47 9.33 4.30 -0.10
CA ALA A 47 9.24 4.49 1.34
C ALA A 47 10.06 3.44 2.10
N LYS A 48 10.79 3.88 3.13
CA LYS A 48 11.54 2.99 4.03
C LYS A 48 10.72 2.72 5.29
N TYR A 49 10.64 1.45 5.66
CA TYR A 49 9.95 1.00 6.86
C TYR A 49 10.91 0.24 7.77
N HIS A 50 10.81 0.51 9.07
CA HIS A 50 11.41 -0.32 10.10
C HIS A 50 10.39 -1.39 10.51
N VAL A 51 10.79 -2.65 10.42
CA VAL A 51 9.90 -3.79 10.71
C VAL A 51 10.36 -4.48 11.99
N THR A 52 9.45 -4.57 12.96
CA THR A 52 9.68 -5.32 14.20
C THR A 52 8.65 -6.43 14.33
N LYS A 53 9.09 -7.62 14.75
CA LYS A 53 8.18 -8.72 15.08
C LYS A 53 8.03 -8.81 16.59
N VAL A 54 6.80 -8.81 17.05
CA VAL A 54 6.48 -8.94 18.48
C VAL A 54 5.75 -10.27 18.68
N LEU A 55 6.23 -11.07 19.62
CA LEU A 55 5.60 -12.32 19.99
C LEU A 55 4.24 -12.04 20.65
N VAL A 56 3.18 -12.61 20.09
CA VAL A 56 1.80 -12.48 20.60
C VAL A 56 1.42 -13.71 21.41
N SER A 57 1.71 -14.90 20.88
CA SER A 57 1.50 -16.16 21.56
C SER A 57 2.72 -17.06 21.39
N LYS A 58 3.17 -17.67 22.48
CA LYS A 58 4.18 -18.73 22.42
C LYS A 58 3.58 -19.98 21.78
N ALA A 59 4.46 -20.82 21.25
CA ALA A 59 4.05 -22.16 20.86
C ALA A 59 3.59 -22.92 22.12
N SER A 60 2.50 -23.67 22.02
CA SER A 60 1.95 -24.45 23.11
C SER A 60 1.36 -25.75 22.61
N GLN A 61 1.29 -26.74 23.49
CA GLN A 61 0.65 -28.02 23.22
C GLN A 61 -0.53 -28.21 24.18
N HIS A 62 -1.64 -28.71 23.66
CA HIS A 62 -2.86 -28.93 24.44
C HIS A 62 -3.45 -30.30 24.13
N TYR A 63 -3.97 -30.95 25.17
CA TYR A 63 -4.79 -32.14 25.01
C TYR A 63 -6.25 -31.75 24.75
N LEU A 64 -6.80 -32.18 23.62
CA LEU A 64 -8.20 -31.99 23.27
C LEU A 64 -8.94 -33.31 23.31
N ARG A 65 -10.13 -33.33 23.91
CA ARG A 65 -11.00 -34.51 23.92
C ARG A 65 -12.14 -34.31 22.95
N LYS A 66 -12.28 -35.19 21.95
CA LYS A 66 -13.37 -35.13 20.96
C LYS A 66 -13.71 -36.55 20.50
N GLY A 67 -15.00 -36.90 20.49
CA GLY A 67 -15.45 -38.21 20.02
C GLY A 67 -14.86 -39.41 20.79
N GLY A 68 -14.60 -39.26 22.10
CA GLY A 68 -14.02 -40.32 22.93
C GLY A 68 -12.50 -40.49 22.80
N LEU A 69 -11.84 -39.71 21.93
CA LEU A 69 -10.39 -39.73 21.74
C LEU A 69 -9.72 -38.52 22.40
N VAL A 70 -8.45 -38.70 22.80
CA VAL A 70 -7.57 -37.64 23.30
C VAL A 70 -6.54 -37.31 22.23
N TYR A 71 -6.56 -36.08 21.73
CA TYR A 71 -5.62 -35.57 20.74
C TYR A 71 -4.61 -34.67 21.43
N LEU A 72 -3.32 -34.86 21.15
CA LEU A 72 -2.30 -33.86 21.46
C LEU A 72 -2.18 -32.93 20.25
N VAL A 73 -2.45 -31.64 20.44
CA VAL A 73 -2.43 -30.62 19.38
C VAL A 73 -1.38 -29.58 19.70
N GLU A 74 -0.53 -29.27 18.71
CA GLU A 74 0.43 -28.18 18.78
C GLU A 74 -0.12 -26.92 18.13
N TYR A 75 -0.02 -25.81 18.85
CA TYR A 75 -0.32 -24.47 18.37
C TYR A 75 1.00 -23.72 18.20
N PRO A 76 1.34 -23.28 16.98
CA PRO A 76 2.61 -22.61 16.73
C PRO A 76 2.65 -21.22 17.36
N ALA A 77 3.86 -20.68 17.53
CA ALA A 77 4.04 -19.32 17.99
C ALA A 77 3.47 -18.31 16.97
N VAL A 78 2.71 -17.34 17.47
CA VAL A 78 2.11 -16.27 16.66
C VAL A 78 2.86 -14.97 16.90
N TYR A 79 3.31 -14.34 15.83
CA TYR A 79 3.99 -13.05 15.85
C TYR A 79 3.18 -11.99 15.12
N ARG A 80 3.21 -10.77 15.63
CA ARG A 80 2.68 -9.59 14.96
C ARG A 80 3.82 -8.78 14.36
N GLU A 81 3.73 -8.48 13.08
CA GLU A 81 4.65 -7.57 12.41
C GLU A 81 4.15 -6.13 12.54
N ASN A 82 4.95 -5.28 13.17
CA ASN A 82 4.71 -3.85 13.23
C ASN A 82 5.65 -3.13 12.27
N LYS A 83 5.09 -2.38 11.34
CA LYS A 83 5.82 -1.55 10.40
C LYS A 83 5.73 -0.10 10.84
N ARG A 84 6.88 0.55 11.05
CA ARG A 84 6.96 1.98 11.32
C ARG A 84 7.59 2.67 10.11
N LEU A 85 6.91 3.67 9.56
CA LEU A 85 7.46 4.49 8.49
C LEU A 85 8.69 5.25 9.01
N VAL A 86 9.82 5.11 8.33
CA VAL A 86 11.07 5.82 8.63
C VAL A 86 11.23 6.99 7.69
N GLU A 87 11.03 6.76 6.39
CA GLU A 87 11.08 7.79 5.36
C GLU A 87 9.92 7.56 4.38
N PRO A 88 9.12 8.60 4.07
CA PRO A 88 8.08 8.50 3.05
C PRO A 88 8.70 8.35 1.66
N GLU A 89 7.89 7.82 0.76
CA GLU A 89 8.20 7.83 -0.67
C GLU A 89 8.30 9.28 -1.16
N HIS A 90 9.31 9.56 -1.97
CA HIS A 90 9.51 10.90 -2.53
C HIS A 90 10.22 10.83 -3.88
N ILE A 91 10.04 11.88 -4.69
CA ILE A 91 10.66 12.01 -6.01
C ILE A 91 11.91 12.86 -5.87
N VAL A 92 13.01 12.40 -6.46
CA VAL A 92 14.26 13.17 -6.57
C VAL A 92 14.61 13.40 -8.03
N MET A 93 15.16 14.58 -8.32
CA MET A 93 15.72 14.92 -9.63
C MET A 93 17.17 14.47 -9.69
N ARG A 94 17.45 13.42 -10.46
CA ARG A 94 18.84 12.96 -10.68
C ARG A 94 19.35 13.52 -11.99
N GLU A 95 20.47 14.22 -11.92
CA GLU A 95 21.12 14.74 -13.12
C GLU A 95 21.54 13.59 -14.05
N VAL A 96 21.30 13.76 -15.34
CA VAL A 96 21.65 12.84 -16.40
C VAL A 96 22.25 13.61 -17.56
N GLY A 97 23.07 12.93 -18.38
CA GLY A 97 23.57 13.54 -19.61
C GLY A 97 22.42 13.92 -20.55
N CYS A 98 22.41 15.18 -21.01
CA CYS A 98 21.45 15.65 -21.99
C CYS A 98 21.63 14.90 -23.31
N LYS A 99 20.73 13.96 -23.60
CA LYS A 99 20.71 13.27 -24.89
C LYS A 99 20.13 14.22 -25.93
N LYS A 100 20.92 14.57 -26.95
CA LYS A 100 20.36 15.11 -28.20
C LYS A 100 19.51 14.00 -28.81
N ARG A 101 18.21 14.21 -28.97
CA ARG A 101 17.40 13.28 -29.78
C ARG A 101 18.01 13.27 -31.18
N LYS A 102 18.38 12.08 -31.68
CA LYS A 102 18.75 11.87 -33.09
C LYS A 102 17.52 12.07 -33.96
#